data_AF-A0A512E4R8-F1
#
_entry.id   AF-A0A512E4R8-F1
#
_cell.length_a   1.000
_cell.length_b   1.000
_cell.length_c   1.000
_cell.angle_alpha   90.00
_cell.angle_beta   90.00
_cell.angle_gamma   90.00
#
_symmetry.space_group_name_H-M   'P 1'
#
loop_
_entity.id
_entity.type
_entity.pdbx_description
1 polymer ?
#
loop_
_entity_poly.entity_id
_entity_poly.type
_entity_poly.pdbx_seq_one_letter_code
_entity_poly.pdbx_strand_id
1 'polypeptide(L)'
;MAVAQVRENGFQDRTKVLLGTVDDVPAVPPLDAATLFGVLHHVPGDEAKRTILCALAVCLKPGAPLILALRRDRVSVAQPSRLLS
;
A
#
# COMPACT_ATOMS: atom_id res chain seq x y z
N MET A 1 -14.39 6.01 -8.51
CA MET A 1 -14.31 7.11 -7.52
C MET A 1 -12.94 7.81 -7.49
N ALA A 2 -11.80 7.10 -7.49
CA ALA A 2 -10.47 7.75 -7.46
C ALA A 2 -10.18 8.69 -8.66
N VAL A 3 -10.43 8.25 -9.90
CA VAL A 3 -10.21 9.08 -11.10
C VAL A 3 -11.07 10.35 -11.11
N ALA A 4 -12.32 10.24 -10.67
CA ALA A 4 -13.23 11.38 -10.58
C ALA A 4 -12.69 12.44 -9.62
N GLN A 5 -12.22 12.03 -8.43
CA GLN A 5 -11.64 12.92 -7.44
C GLN A 5 -10.37 13.63 -7.95
N VAL A 6 -9.50 12.94 -8.68
CA VAL A 6 -8.32 13.57 -9.31
C VAL A 6 -8.74 14.68 -10.28
N ARG A 7 -9.79 14.46 -11.07
CA ARG A 7 -10.31 15.44 -12.03
C ARG A 7 -11.01 16.61 -11.34
N GLU A 8 -11.90 16.33 -10.39
CA GLU A 8 -12.66 17.34 -9.65
C GLU A 8 -11.76 18.31 -8.88
N ASN A 9 -10.58 17.86 -8.46
CA ASN A 9 -9.59 18.69 -7.77
C ASN A 9 -8.51 19.26 -8.70
N GLY A 10 -8.60 19.07 -10.03
CA GLY A 10 -7.69 19.67 -11.00
C GLY A 10 -6.27 19.08 -11.03
N PHE A 11 -6.08 17.84 -10.58
CA PHE A 11 -4.76 17.19 -10.49
C PHE A 11 -4.41 16.28 -11.67
N GLN A 12 -5.24 16.23 -12.70
CA GLN A 12 -5.07 15.33 -13.86
C GLN A 12 -3.73 15.53 -14.58
N ASP A 13 -3.22 16.75 -14.67
CA ASP A 13 -1.98 17.06 -15.41
C ASP A 13 -0.72 16.60 -14.69
N ARG A 14 -0.84 16.24 -13.41
CA ARG A 14 0.27 15.80 -12.54
C ARG A 14 0.08 14.37 -12.01
N THR A 15 -1.01 13.71 -12.37
CA THR A 15 -1.38 12.41 -11.84
C THR A 15 -1.60 11.41 -12.97
N LYS A 16 -0.75 10.39 -13.05
CA LYS A 16 -1.01 9.23 -13.90
C LYS A 16 -1.77 8.18 -13.10
N VAL A 17 -3.00 7.89 -13.50
CA VAL A 17 -3.77 6.77 -12.90
C VAL A 17 -3.50 5.51 -13.69
N LEU A 18 -3.09 4.46 -13.00
CA LEU A 18 -2.89 3.13 -13.54
C LEU A 18 -3.98 2.20 -13.01
N LEU A 19 -4.67 1.50 -13.91
CA LEU A 19 -5.56 0.40 -13.53
C LEU A 19 -4.79 -0.90 -13.71
N GLY A 20 -4.44 -1.54 -12.60
CA GLY A 20 -3.62 -2.75 -12.60
C GLY A 20 -3.07 -3.05 -11.20
N THR A 21 -2.01 -3.84 -11.18
CA THR A 21 -1.22 -4.21 -10.01
C THR A 21 0.02 -3.33 -9.88
N VAL A 22 0.81 -3.54 -8.83
CA VAL A 22 2.10 -2.85 -8.67
C VAL A 22 3.08 -3.23 -9.78
N ASP A 23 3.02 -4.46 -10.27
CA ASP A 23 3.89 -4.94 -11.34
C ASP A 23 3.65 -4.23 -12.68
N ASP A 24 2.50 -3.58 -12.85
CA ASP A 24 2.16 -2.78 -14.03
C ASP A 24 2.75 -1.36 -13.95
N VAL A 25 3.32 -0.96 -12.80
CA VAL A 25 3.96 0.35 -12.64
C VAL A 25 5.27 0.36 -13.44
N PRO A 26 5.49 1.34 -14.33
CA PRO A 26 6.73 1.41 -15.09
C PRO A 26 7.94 1.57 -14.17
N ALA A 27 8.93 0.69 -14.31
CA ALA A 27 10.19 0.79 -13.57
C ALA A 27 11.06 1.96 -14.04
N VAL A 28 10.79 2.52 -15.22
CA VAL A 28 11.56 3.62 -15.81
C VAL A 28 10.62 4.74 -16.28
N PRO A 29 10.88 6.01 -15.92
CA PRO A 29 11.90 6.42 -14.94
C PRO A 29 11.53 5.92 -13.53
N PRO A 30 12.52 5.53 -12.70
CA PRO A 30 12.24 5.09 -11.34
C PRO A 30 11.71 6.27 -10.51
N LEU A 31 10.77 5.96 -9.63
CA LEU A 31 10.11 6.88 -8.74
C LEU A 31 11.04 7.33 -7.61
N ASP A 32 10.91 8.60 -7.22
CA ASP A 32 11.68 9.21 -6.13
C ASP A 32 11.18 8.84 -4.73
N ALA A 33 9.94 8.36 -4.62
CA ALA A 33 9.31 7.91 -3.38
C ALA A 33 8.05 7.10 -3.68
N ALA A 34 7.61 6.30 -2.71
CA ALA A 34 6.30 5.64 -2.75
C ALA A 34 5.56 5.79 -1.41
N THR A 35 4.24 5.85 -1.48
CA THR A 35 3.35 5.77 -0.31
C THR A 35 2.39 4.60 -0.52
N LEU A 36 2.37 3.67 0.44
CA LEU A 36 1.42 2.56 0.47
C LEU A 36 0.50 2.73 1.68
N PHE A 37 -0.74 3.12 1.42
CA PHE A 37 -1.73 3.43 2.46
C PHE A 37 -2.81 2.36 2.50
N GLY A 38 -2.97 1.69 3.65
CA GLY A 38 -4.10 0.80 3.89
C GLY A 38 -4.17 -0.45 2.99
N VAL A 39 -3.07 -0.89 2.38
CA VAL A 39 -3.07 -2.08 1.50
C VAL A 39 -2.70 -3.34 2.28
N LEU A 40 -1.55 -3.34 2.98
CA LEU A 40 -0.96 -4.58 3.52
C LEU A 40 -1.81 -5.30 4.57
N HIS A 41 -2.73 -4.61 5.25
CA HIS A 41 -3.62 -5.22 6.23
C HIS A 41 -4.74 -6.07 5.60
N HIS A 42 -4.98 -5.93 4.30
CA HIS A 42 -5.90 -6.78 3.53
C HIS A 42 -5.19 -7.93 2.82
N VAL A 43 -3.86 -7.97 2.86
CA VAL A 43 -3.05 -8.96 2.13
C VAL A 43 -2.74 -10.14 3.06
N PRO A 44 -3.17 -11.36 2.73
CA PRO A 44 -3.04 -12.51 3.62
C PRO A 44 -1.62 -13.09 3.59
N GLY A 45 -1.04 -13.28 4.77
CA GLY A 45 0.28 -13.89 4.93
C GLY A 45 1.44 -12.98 4.52
N ASP A 46 2.65 -13.39 4.91
CA ASP A 46 3.83 -12.55 4.75
C ASP A 46 4.42 -12.64 3.34
N GLU A 47 4.26 -13.78 2.67
CA GLU A 47 4.75 -13.95 1.30
C GLU A 47 4.03 -13.01 0.32
N ALA A 48 2.70 -12.94 0.38
CA ALA A 48 1.94 -12.04 -0.48
C ALA A 48 2.25 -10.56 -0.21
N LYS A 49 2.49 -10.18 1.05
CA LYS A 49 2.95 -8.83 1.41
C LYS A 49 4.34 -8.57 0.84
N ARG A 50 5.25 -9.55 0.94
CA ARG A 50 6.62 -9.47 0.40
C ARG A 50 6.60 -9.26 -1.10
N THR A 51 5.77 -9.99 -1.84
CA THR A 51 5.60 -9.82 -3.29
C THR A 51 5.29 -8.37 -3.65
N ILE A 52 4.32 -7.75 -2.98
CA ILE A 52 3.92 -6.35 -3.21
C ILE A 52 5.08 -5.39 -2.90
N LEU A 53 5.77 -5.59 -1.78
CA LEU A 53 6.89 -4.74 -1.38
C LEU A 53 8.09 -4.86 -2.34
N CYS A 54 8.35 -6.06 -2.84
CA CYS A 54 9.39 -6.30 -3.85
C CYS A 54 9.04 -5.62 -5.19
N ALA A 55 7.80 -5.75 -5.66
CA ALA A 55 7.34 -5.08 -6.87
C ALA A 55 7.45 -3.54 -6.76
N LEU A 56 7.10 -2.97 -5.60
CA LEU A 56 7.28 -1.53 -5.34
C LEU A 56 8.75 -1.12 -5.36
N ALA A 57 9.63 -1.93 -4.79
CA ALA A 57 11.07 -1.63 -4.74
C ALA A 57 11.70 -1.56 -6.14
N VAL A 58 11.23 -2.35 -7.10
CA VAL A 58 11.70 -2.30 -8.50
C VAL A 58 11.42 -0.96 -9.16
N CYS A 59 10.32 -0.31 -8.77
CA CYS A 59 9.90 0.97 -9.34
C CYS A 59 10.57 2.17 -8.68
N LEU A 60 11.38 1.98 -7.64
CA LEU A 60 11.97 3.05 -6.84
C LEU A 60 13.46 3.26 -7.14
N LYS A 61 13.93 4.50 -7.03
CA LYS A 61 15.36 4.79 -7.01
C LYS A 61 16.03 4.11 -5.80
N PRO A 62 17.30 3.66 -5.92
CA PRO A 62 18.05 3.20 -4.75
C PRO A 62 18.06 4.27 -3.65
N GLY A 63 17.65 3.91 -2.44
CA GLY A 63 17.57 4.81 -1.29
C GLY A 63 16.32 5.71 -1.24
N ALA A 64 15.40 5.62 -2.21
CA ALA A 64 14.14 6.35 -2.17
C ALA A 64 13.27 5.90 -0.97
N PRO A 65 12.58 6.83 -0.29
CA PRO A 65 11.73 6.49 0.83
C PRO A 65 10.46 5.74 0.40
N LEU A 66 10.11 4.70 1.17
CA LEU A 66 8.81 4.05 1.15
C LEU A 66 8.06 4.39 2.44
N ILE A 67 6.95 5.12 2.31
CA ILE A 67 6.07 5.47 3.43
C ILE A 67 4.97 4.41 3.51
N LEU A 68 5.02 3.59 4.57
CA LEU A 68 3.97 2.60 4.88
C LEU A 68 3.02 3.17 5.92
N ALA A 69 1.77 3.39 5.53
CA ALA A 69 0.73 3.87 6.41
C ALA A 69 -0.31 2.77 6.65
N LEU A 70 -0.23 2.16 7.83
CA LEU A 70 -1.15 1.11 8.27
C LEU A 70 -2.12 1.69 9.29
N ARG A 71 -3.41 1.43 9.08
CA ARG A 71 -4.40 1.65 10.13
C ARG A 71 -4.20 0.56 11.17
N ARG A 72 -3.98 0.93 12.44
CA ARG A 72 -3.92 -0.04 13.54
C ARG A 72 -5.32 -0.63 13.74
N ASP A 73 -5.49 -1.90 13.40
CA ASP A 73 -6.60 -2.70 13.89
C ASP A 73 -6.38 -3.00 15.39
N ARG A 74 -7.45 -2.93 16.17
CA ARG A 74 -7.40 -3.33 17.58
C ARG A 74 -7.37 -4.86 17.63
N VAL A 75 -6.24 -5.43 18.05
CA VAL A 75 -6.23 -6.82 18.51
C VAL A 75 -7.03 -6.88 19.81
N SER A 76 -8.25 -7.43 19.75
CA SER A 76 -8.91 -7.92 20.97
C SER A 76 -8.16 -9.17 21.41
N VAL A 77 -7.32 -9.03 22.44
CA VAL A 77 -6.87 -10.19 23.21
C VAL A 77 -8.09 -10.78 23.87
N ALA A 78 -8.51 -11.98 23.45
CA ALA A 78 -9.53 -12.73 24.17
C ALA A 78 -9.04 -12.92 25.61
N GLN A 79 -9.76 -12.36 26.58
CA GLN A 79 -9.47 -12.62 27.99
C GLN A 79 -9.72 -14.10 28.26
N PRO A 80 -8.80 -14.82 28.94
CA PRO A 80 -9.06 -16.20 29.30
C PRO A 80 -10.31 -16.25 30.16
N SER A 81 -11.26 -17.10 29.77
CA SER A 81 -12.48 -17.34 30.54
C SER A 81 -12.10 -17.79 31.94
N ARG A 82 -12.48 -17.00 32.95
CA ARG A 82 -12.49 -17.48 34.34
C ARG A 82 -13.48 -18.64 34.40
N LEU A 83 -12.98 -19.87 34.41
CA LEU A 83 -13.73 -21.01 34.95
C LEU A 83 -13.93 -20.70 36.44
N LEU A 84 -15.15 -20.30 36.80
CA LEU A 84 -15.60 -20.34 38.19
C LEU A 84 -16.26 -21.71 38.39
N SER A 85 -15.55 -22.53 39.17
CA SER A 85 -16.06 -23.68 39.92
C SER A 85 -17.17 -23.31 40.90
#